data_AF-A0A9W9Z585-F1
#
_entry.id   AF-A0A9W9Z585-F1
#
_cell.length_a   1.000
_cell.length_b   1.000
_cell.length_c   1.000
_cell.angle_alpha   90.00
_cell.angle_beta   90.00
_cell.angle_gamma   90.00
#
_symmetry.space_group_name_H-M   'P 1'
#
loop_
_entity.id
_entity.type
_entity.pdbx_description
1 polymer ?
#
loop_
_entity_poly.entity_id
_entity_poly.type
_entity_poly.pdbx_seq_one_letter_code
_entity_poly.pdbx_strand_id
1 'polypeptide(L)'
;MADEMYNFVGLPMVEIINQWITEGKQPVNTRMAKTFTVLENYTSRIDHWRLDQDPALVSLFEEVCAPLMKLLGYKFVNSAEPLQHNIAKPLLTKDIPLLKDLPL
;
A
#
# COMPACT_ATOMS: atom_id res chain seq x y z
N MET A 1 -9.71 -9.12 1.38
CA MET A 1 -9.30 -7.99 0.50
C MET A 1 -9.37 -8.31 -0.99
N ALA A 2 -8.63 -9.28 -1.54
CA ALA A 2 -8.72 -9.57 -2.98
C ALA A 2 -10.13 -10.08 -3.39
N ASP A 3 -10.65 -11.08 -2.67
CA ASP A 3 -11.99 -11.62 -2.91
C ASP A 3 -13.09 -10.56 -2.72
N GLU A 4 -12.97 -9.76 -1.66
CA GLU A 4 -13.84 -8.61 -1.37
C GLU A 4 -13.87 -7.60 -2.53
N MET A 5 -12.73 -7.21 -3.07
CA MET A 5 -12.66 -6.27 -4.20
C MET A 5 -13.30 -6.84 -5.46
N TYR A 6 -13.10 -8.13 -5.73
CA TYR A 6 -13.69 -8.83 -6.88
C TYR A 6 -15.21 -8.94 -6.75
N ASN A 7 -15.69 -9.28 -5.54
CA ASN A 7 -17.12 -9.29 -5.21
C ASN A 7 -17.73 -7.89 -5.39
N PHE A 8 -17.06 -6.84 -4.89
CA PHE A 8 -17.53 -5.46 -4.99
C PHE A 8 -17.74 -5.02 -6.45
N VAL A 9 -16.83 -5.40 -7.36
CA VAL A 9 -16.96 -5.07 -8.80
C VAL A 9 -17.77 -6.10 -9.59
N GLY A 10 -18.30 -7.15 -8.95
CA GLY A 10 -19.11 -8.19 -9.58
C GLY A 10 -18.32 -9.12 -10.52
N LEU A 11 -17.01 -9.27 -10.32
CA LEU A 11 -16.16 -10.13 -11.13
C LEU A 11 -15.83 -11.43 -10.40
N PRO A 12 -15.87 -12.60 -11.07
CA PRO A 12 -15.42 -13.84 -10.46
C PRO A 12 -13.90 -13.87 -10.31
N MET A 13 -13.40 -14.28 -9.14
CA MET A 13 -11.98 -14.53 -8.93
C MET A 13 -11.56 -15.80 -9.67
N VAL A 14 -10.54 -15.68 -10.54
CA VAL A 14 -9.96 -16.81 -11.28
C VAL A 14 -8.67 -17.27 -10.60
N GLU A 15 -8.42 -18.58 -10.57
CA GLU A 15 -7.30 -19.18 -9.83
C GLU A 15 -5.93 -18.58 -10.18
N ILE A 16 -5.66 -18.35 -11.47
CA ILE A 16 -4.40 -17.75 -11.93
C ILE A 16 -4.19 -16.32 -11.40
N ILE A 17 -5.28 -15.57 -11.21
CA ILE A 17 -5.25 -14.22 -10.67
C ILE A 17 -5.10 -14.27 -9.15
N ASN A 18 -5.78 -15.19 -8.47
CA ASN A 18 -5.59 -15.40 -7.04
C ASN A 18 -4.13 -15.75 -6.74
N GLN A 19 -3.56 -16.75 -7.43
CA GLN A 19 -2.15 -17.13 -7.30
C GLN A 19 -1.19 -15.96 -7.58
N TRP A 20 -1.54 -15.08 -8.52
CA TRP A 20 -0.76 -13.87 -8.76
C TRP A 20 -0.83 -12.88 -7.59
N ILE A 21 -2.02 -12.63 -7.05
CA ILE A 21 -2.23 -11.67 -5.95
C ILE A 21 -1.64 -12.19 -4.64
N THR A 22 -1.85 -13.47 -4.30
CA THR A 22 -1.49 -14.05 -3.00
C THR A 22 -0.08 -14.61 -2.97
N GLU A 23 0.40 -15.19 -4.06
CA GLU A 23 1.69 -15.90 -4.12
C GLU A 23 2.71 -15.19 -5.01
N GLY A 24 2.32 -14.08 -5.67
CA GLY A 24 3.19 -13.37 -6.60
C GLY A 24 3.53 -14.14 -7.87
N LYS A 25 2.86 -15.27 -8.13
CA LYS A 25 3.09 -16.10 -9.31
C LYS A 25 2.60 -15.36 -10.55
N GLN A 26 3.53 -15.01 -11.44
CA GLN A 26 3.18 -14.24 -12.63
C GLN A 26 2.28 -15.06 -13.58
N PRO A 27 1.19 -14.47 -14.10
CA PRO A 27 0.44 -15.07 -15.19
C PRO A 27 1.35 -15.19 -16.41
N VAL A 28 1.60 -16.42 -16.86
CA VAL A 28 2.50 -16.72 -17.98
C VAL A 28 2.03 -15.95 -19.22
N ASN A 29 2.97 -15.26 -19.90
CA ASN A 29 2.80 -14.58 -21.20
C ASN A 29 2.05 -13.24 -21.27
N THR A 30 1.90 -12.48 -20.18
CA THR A 30 1.49 -11.07 -20.33
C THR A 30 2.69 -10.13 -20.43
N ARG A 31 2.68 -9.21 -21.40
CA ARG A 31 3.69 -8.13 -21.52
C ARG A 31 3.84 -7.32 -20.22
N MET A 32 2.77 -7.29 -19.41
CA MET A 32 2.68 -6.70 -18.07
C MET A 32 3.49 -7.45 -17.00
N ALA A 33 3.72 -8.75 -17.15
CA ALA A 33 4.43 -9.57 -16.16
C ALA A 33 5.87 -9.07 -15.94
N LYS A 34 6.52 -8.48 -16.96
CA LYS A 34 7.88 -7.93 -16.80
C LYS A 34 7.93 -6.61 -16.01
N THR A 35 6.82 -5.87 -15.89
CA THR A 35 6.80 -4.53 -15.28
C THR A 35 6.34 -4.59 -13.82
N PHE A 36 5.47 -5.54 -13.47
CA PHE A 36 4.98 -5.77 -12.11
C PHE A 36 5.47 -7.13 -11.60
N THR A 37 6.76 -7.21 -11.28
CA THR A 37 7.27 -8.30 -10.45
C THR A 37 6.77 -8.06 -9.03
N VAL A 38 5.90 -8.95 -8.57
CA VAL A 38 5.41 -9.01 -7.20
C VAL A 38 6.56 -9.51 -6.31
N LEU A 39 7.60 -8.71 -6.14
CA LEU A 39 8.72 -9.05 -5.26
C LEU A 39 8.35 -8.66 -3.82
N GLU A 40 8.75 -9.51 -2.87
CA GLU A 40 8.31 -9.66 -1.47
C GLU A 40 8.44 -8.44 -0.52
N ASN A 41 8.35 -7.19 -0.96
CA ASN A 41 8.38 -6.05 -0.03
C ASN A 41 7.55 -4.85 -0.47
N TYR A 42 6.27 -5.05 -0.78
CA TYR A 42 5.34 -3.96 -1.10
C TYR A 42 5.26 -2.89 -0.02
N THR A 43 5.32 -3.29 1.25
CA THR A 43 5.25 -2.37 2.37
C THR A 43 6.41 -1.38 2.34
N SER A 44 7.62 -1.82 1.96
CA SER A 44 8.76 -0.93 1.82
C SER A 44 8.63 0.02 0.62
N ARG A 45 7.91 -0.38 -0.44
CA ARG A 45 7.63 0.50 -1.59
C ARG A 45 6.60 1.58 -1.28
N ILE A 46 5.56 1.25 -0.52
CA ILE A 46 4.59 2.25 -0.06
C ILE A 46 5.29 3.28 0.81
N ASP A 47 6.16 2.84 1.72
CA ASP A 47 6.86 3.75 2.64
C ASP A 47 7.99 4.55 1.98
N HIS A 48 8.31 4.27 0.71
CA HIS A 48 9.41 4.90 -0.01
C HIS A 48 9.12 6.34 -0.43
N TRP A 49 7.83 6.72 -0.58
CA TRP A 49 7.46 8.04 -1.10
C TRP A 49 8.07 9.19 -0.30
N ARG A 50 8.30 9.01 1.00
CA ARG A 50 8.90 10.00 1.92
C ARG A 50 10.43 9.99 1.94
N LEU A 51 11.07 8.93 1.46
CA LEU A 51 12.54 8.81 1.48
C LEU A 51 13.19 9.72 0.44
N ASP A 52 12.49 9.93 -0.67
CA ASP A 52 12.98 10.74 -1.80
C ASP A 52 12.53 12.21 -1.70
N GLN A 53 11.94 12.63 -0.57
CA GLN A 53 11.32 13.96 -0.41
C GLN A 53 12.00 14.75 0.70
N ASP A 54 11.98 16.07 0.52
CA ASP A 54 12.42 17.00 1.56
C ASP A 54 11.56 16.87 2.82
N PRO A 55 12.14 16.91 4.03
CA PRO A 55 11.37 16.80 5.27
C PRO A 55 10.26 17.84 5.40
N ALA A 56 10.44 19.07 4.92
CA ALA A 56 9.40 20.09 4.96
C ALA A 56 8.21 19.70 4.06
N LEU A 57 8.48 19.06 2.92
CA LEU A 57 7.43 18.57 2.03
C LEU A 57 6.67 17.40 2.67
N VAL A 58 7.37 16.47 3.32
CA VAL A 58 6.72 15.39 4.08
C VAL A 58 5.80 15.94 5.16
N SER A 59 6.25 16.96 5.92
CA SER A 59 5.44 17.63 6.94
C SER A 59 4.20 18.26 6.34
N LEU A 60 4.34 18.97 5.23
CA LEU A 60 3.23 19.62 4.55
C LEU A 60 2.19 18.60 4.08
N PHE A 61 2.63 17.48 3.49
CA PHE A 61 1.71 16.40 3.08
C PHE A 61 1.00 15.78 4.27
N GLU A 62 1.72 15.50 5.35
CA GLU A 62 1.15 14.96 6.58
C GLU A 62 0.11 15.91 7.20
N GLU A 63 0.38 17.21 7.19
CA GLU A 63 -0.54 18.23 7.70
C GLU A 63 -1.81 18.35 6.84
N VAL A 64 -1.63 18.57 5.53
CA VAL A 64 -2.74 18.82 4.60
C VAL A 64 -3.62 17.58 4.41
N CYS A 65 -3.00 16.40 4.36
CA CYS A 65 -3.69 15.14 4.12
C CYS A 65 -4.03 14.38 5.42
N ALA A 66 -3.82 14.99 6.59
CA ALA A 66 -3.98 14.29 7.88
C ALA A 66 -5.30 13.52 8.03
N PRO A 67 -6.47 14.06 7.66
CA PRO A 67 -7.74 13.33 7.77
C PRO A 67 -7.76 12.06 6.92
N LEU A 68 -7.33 12.16 5.65
CA LEU A 68 -7.29 11.04 4.72
C LEU A 68 -6.26 9.99 5.15
N MET A 69 -5.07 10.43 5.55
CA MET A 69 -3.99 9.56 6.02
C MET A 69 -4.41 8.74 7.24
N LYS A 70 -5.13 9.35 8.20
CA LYS A 70 -5.71 8.63 9.35
C LYS A 70 -6.70 7.56 8.93
N LEU A 71 -7.59 7.85 7.98
CA LEU A 71 -8.55 6.87 7.44
C LEU A 71 -7.84 5.70 6.77
N LEU A 72 -6.72 5.97 6.09
CA LEU A 72 -5.89 4.95 5.45
C LEU A 72 -4.96 4.19 6.41
N GLY A 73 -4.96 4.52 7.71
CA GLY A 73 -4.12 3.83 8.70
C GLY A 73 -2.64 4.25 8.64
N TYR A 74 -2.35 5.43 8.11
CA TYR A 74 -1.00 5.97 8.04
C TYR A 74 -0.52 6.49 9.41
N LYS A 75 0.75 6.20 9.73
CA LYS A 75 1.46 6.67 10.93
C LYS A 75 2.34 7.84 10.56
N PHE A 76 2.01 9.00 11.12
CA PHE A 76 2.77 10.23 10.94
C PHE A 76 4.20 10.10 11.49
N VAL A 77 5.17 10.55 10.70
CA VAL A 77 6.59 10.63 11.08
C VAL A 77 6.97 12.04 11.54
N ASN A 78 6.08 13.03 11.34
CA ASN A 78 6.23 14.42 11.75
C ASN A 78 7.58 15.02 11.31
N SER A 79 8.08 14.58 10.16
CA SER A 79 9.37 14.96 9.56
C SER A 79 10.58 14.95 10.48
N ALA A 80 10.57 14.15 11.54
CA ALA A 80 11.79 13.91 12.29
C ALA A 80 12.73 13.09 11.39
N GLU A 81 13.83 13.71 10.93
CA GLU A 81 14.89 13.13 10.09
C GLU A 81 15.24 11.65 10.37
N PRO A 82 15.42 11.20 11.63
CA PRO A 82 15.71 9.79 11.91
C PRO A 82 14.51 8.85 11.80
N LEU A 83 13.28 9.37 11.85
CA LEU A 83 12.06 8.59 11.64
C LEU A 83 11.72 8.52 10.15
N GLN A 84 11.86 9.62 9.41
CA GLN A 84 11.57 9.70 7.97
C GLN A 84 12.40 8.72 7.13
N HIS A 85 13.68 8.53 7.45
CA HIS A 85 14.56 7.64 6.68
C HIS A 85 14.63 6.20 7.24
N ASN A 86 13.82 5.87 8.25
CA ASN A 86 13.81 4.54 8.86
C ASN A 86 12.83 3.60 8.15
N ILE A 87 13.36 2.80 7.22
CA ILE A 87 12.62 1.81 6.42
C ILE A 87 12.14 0.62 7.27
N ALA A 88 12.78 0.35 8.41
CA ALA A 88 12.35 -0.73 9.30
C ALA A 88 11.07 -0.39 10.09
N LYS A 89 10.61 0.87 10.04
CA LYS A 89 9.35 1.31 10.65
C LYS A 89 8.25 1.42 9.60
N PRO A 90 7.29 0.48 9.56
CA PRO A 90 6.19 0.52 8.59
C PRO A 90 5.24 1.69 8.89
N LEU A 91 4.91 2.47 7.87
CA LEU A 91 4.02 3.63 8.02
C LEU A 91 2.55 3.24 8.05
N LEU A 92 2.17 2.13 7.44
CA LEU A 92 0.81 1.64 7.51
C LEU A 92 0.58 0.78 8.76
N THR A 93 -0.60 0.93 9.35
CA THR A 93 -1.15 -0.04 10.32
C THR A 93 -1.54 -1.33 9.59
N LYS A 94 -1.53 -2.45 10.32
CA LYS A 94 -1.97 -3.74 9.77
C LYS A 94 -3.44 -3.72 9.37
N ASP A 95 -4.23 -2.93 10.09
CA ASP A 95 -5.64 -2.71 9.78
C ASP A 95 -5.82 -1.30 9.20
N ILE A 96 -6.51 -1.18 8.07
CA ILE A 96 -6.87 0.10 7.49
C ILE A 96 -8.26 0.48 8.03
N PRO A 97 -8.40 1.55 8.84
CA PRO A 97 -9.68 1.93 9.44
C PRO A 97 -10.82 2.09 8.43
N LEU A 98 -10.55 2.73 7.29
CA LEU A 98 -11.53 2.93 6.22
C LEU A 98 -12.19 1.62 5.74
N LEU A 99 -11.44 0.51 5.76
CA LEU A 99 -11.94 -0.77 5.27
C LEU A 99 -12.79 -1.51 6.32
N LYS A 100 -12.78 -1.08 7.59
CA LYS A 100 -13.60 -1.70 8.66
C LYS A 100 -15.08 -1.37 8.53
N ASP A 101 -15.38 -0.21 7.94
CA ASP A 101 -16.75 0.32 7.83
C ASP A 101 -17.36 0.09 6.43
N LEU A 102 -16.59 -0.49 5.50
CA LEU A 102 -17.13 -0.88 4.20
C LEU A 102 -18.04 -2.10 4.38
N PRO A 103 -19.27 -2.10 3.84
CA PRO A 103 -20.07 -3.30 3.73
C PRO A 103 -19.38 -4.22 2.72
N LEU A 104 -18.54 -5.10 3.23
CA LEU A 104 -17.80 -6.13 2.50
C LEU A 104 -18.58 -7.44 2.50
#